data_AF-A0A1Q7CHS6-F1
#
_entry.id   AF-A0A1Q7CHS6-F1
#
_cell.length_a   1.000
_cell.length_b   1.000
_cell.length_c   1.000
_cell.angle_alpha   90.00
_cell.angle_beta   90.00
_cell.angle_gamma   90.00
#
_symmetry.space_group_name_H-M   'P 1'
#
loop_
_entity.id
_entity.type
_entity.pdbx_description
1 polymer ?
#
loop_
_entity_poly.entity_id
_entity_poly.type
_entity_poly.pdbx_seq_one_letter_code
_entity_poly.pdbx_strand_id
1 'polypeptide(L)'
;MRVPLSPVLLLLAFFSAAPGFSQSTVTSAVTTPGDGRVAEWMYGEHIPAVPGLPFTAKVELELVNQLQDGTLLTHETYNLDARDSQGRTRNEARNWINPSLGAEPRLIRIELYDPSTRTRINVFPLTKTARQWTAGQPAPNTTPVALNTSAKPETTRENIGSDSIEGLPVRGVRVTQTYPPGALGNDRPLAIVTEYWYSEDLKINLLTKRTDPRYGVQTVRVTELVKQEPDAALFAIPDEYKLIKETVQQSLAQGPGVSDGAPSTNPTGPSGSPTTGIARAGIGGVTAPRCVYCPQPSYSEEARAAKLNGTVVLKIVVTADGRTENVQVVKGAGHGLEQKFIEAVKNWRFKPADGPDGTPVACQVDVETTFKIR
;
A
#
# COMPACT_ATOMS: atom_id res chain seq x y z
N MET A 1 -57.87 -0.53 71.43
CA MET A 1 -57.31 0.84 71.36
C MET A 1 -55.89 0.70 70.82
N ARG A 2 -55.67 0.67 69.49
CA ARG A 2 -55.36 1.80 68.58
C ARG A 2 -54.22 2.73 69.03
N VAL A 3 -53.08 2.53 68.39
CA VAL A 3 -51.87 3.37 68.28
C VAL A 3 -52.16 4.60 67.40
N PRO A 4 -51.46 5.74 67.60
CA PRO A 4 -51.23 6.69 66.52
C PRO A 4 -49.74 6.86 66.19
N LEU A 5 -49.44 6.76 64.89
CA LEU A 5 -48.17 7.13 64.25
C LEU A 5 -48.06 8.66 64.07
N SER A 6 -46.81 9.14 64.07
CA SER A 6 -46.35 10.50 63.80
C SER A 6 -46.71 11.08 62.41
N PRO A 7 -46.64 12.41 62.22
CA PRO A 7 -47.15 13.08 61.04
C PRO A 7 -46.22 13.01 59.84
N VAL A 8 -46.88 13.00 58.68
CA VAL A 8 -46.36 13.10 57.32
C VAL A 8 -45.86 14.52 57.06
N LEU A 9 -44.62 14.66 56.56
CA LEU A 9 -44.21 15.79 55.73
C LEU A 9 -43.65 15.22 54.42
N LEU A 10 -44.48 15.24 53.38
CA LEU A 10 -44.19 14.78 52.03
C LEU A 10 -43.54 15.96 51.27
N LEU A 11 -42.23 15.91 51.05
CA LEU A 11 -41.56 16.82 50.11
C LEU A 11 -41.64 16.20 48.70
N LEU A 12 -42.57 16.70 47.89
CA LEU A 12 -42.68 16.43 46.46
C LEU A 12 -41.52 17.14 45.74
N ALA A 13 -40.46 16.41 45.40
CA ALA A 13 -39.47 16.85 44.43
C ALA A 13 -39.90 16.38 43.03
N PHE A 14 -40.36 17.33 42.22
CA PHE A 14 -40.46 17.19 40.76
C PHE A 14 -39.03 17.04 40.20
N PHE A 15 -38.62 15.81 39.85
CA PHE A 15 -37.51 15.63 38.93
C PHE A 15 -38.06 15.52 37.51
N SER A 16 -37.88 16.61 36.76
CA SER A 16 -37.97 16.63 35.30
C SER A 16 -37.03 15.55 34.74
N ALA A 17 -37.60 14.59 34.01
CA ALA A 17 -36.86 13.62 33.23
C ALA A 17 -36.17 14.35 32.07
N ALA A 18 -34.88 14.61 32.18
CA ALA A 18 -34.04 14.94 31.04
C ALA A 18 -33.72 13.64 30.27
N PRO A 19 -33.81 13.62 28.93
CA PRO A 19 -33.44 12.45 28.15
C PRO A 19 -31.94 12.18 28.30
N GLY A 20 -31.61 10.98 28.81
CA GLY A 20 -30.24 10.51 28.97
C GLY A 20 -29.56 10.33 27.62
N PHE A 21 -28.56 11.16 27.34
CA PHE A 21 -27.62 10.93 26.24
C PHE A 21 -26.68 9.79 26.63
N SER A 22 -26.78 8.65 25.94
CA SER A 22 -25.78 7.59 25.98
C SER A 22 -24.53 8.08 25.27
N GLN A 23 -23.43 8.32 26.00
CA GLN A 23 -22.12 8.54 25.42
C GLN A 23 -21.52 7.17 25.02
N SER A 24 -21.58 6.87 23.72
CA SER A 24 -20.79 5.79 23.14
C SER A 24 -19.30 6.14 23.24
N THR A 25 -18.55 5.40 24.04
CA THR A 25 -17.09 5.45 24.07
C THR A 25 -16.53 5.00 22.72
N VAL A 26 -15.84 5.90 22.03
CA VAL A 26 -15.17 5.66 20.76
C VAL A 26 -13.94 4.78 21.00
N THR A 27 -14.03 3.51 20.65
CA THR A 27 -12.88 2.60 20.56
C THR A 27 -12.06 2.98 19.32
N SER A 28 -10.76 3.21 19.50
CA SER A 28 -9.82 3.56 18.43
C SER A 28 -9.83 2.49 17.33
N ALA A 29 -10.42 2.83 16.17
CA ALA A 29 -10.41 1.98 14.99
C ALA A 29 -9.08 2.16 14.23
N VAL A 30 -8.25 1.11 14.22
CA VAL A 30 -7.20 0.99 13.20
C VAL A 30 -7.90 0.84 11.85
N THR A 31 -7.92 1.93 11.08
CA THR A 31 -8.58 2.00 9.78
C THR A 31 -7.51 2.05 8.71
N THR A 32 -7.33 0.97 7.96
CA THR A 32 -6.87 1.05 6.57
C THR A 32 -8.11 0.97 5.67
N PRO A 33 -8.51 2.06 5.00
CA PRO A 33 -9.46 1.99 3.90
C PRO A 33 -8.76 1.30 2.71
N GLY A 34 -9.08 0.03 2.46
CA GLY A 34 -8.59 -0.72 1.30
C GLY A 34 -9.56 -0.61 0.12
N ASP A 35 -9.04 -0.18 -1.02
CA ASP A 35 -9.64 0.07 -2.33
C ASP A 35 -10.21 -1.17 -3.07
N GLY A 36 -10.64 -2.20 -2.34
CA GLY A 36 -11.09 -3.46 -2.94
C GLY A 36 -9.96 -4.24 -3.65
N ARG A 37 -8.71 -3.78 -3.57
CA ARG A 37 -7.55 -4.61 -3.90
C ARG A 37 -7.20 -5.43 -2.68
N VAL A 38 -7.07 -6.74 -2.87
CA VAL A 38 -6.39 -7.56 -1.87
C VAL A 38 -4.92 -7.15 -1.92
N ALA A 39 -4.33 -6.76 -0.79
CA ALA A 39 -2.89 -6.59 -0.72
C ALA A 39 -2.24 -7.93 -1.13
N GLU A 40 -1.71 -7.98 -2.35
CA GLU A 40 -1.18 -9.18 -2.99
C GLU A 40 0.13 -9.63 -2.30
N TRP A 41 0.83 -8.69 -1.67
CA TRP A 41 2.11 -8.89 -1.00
C TRP A 41 2.17 -8.09 0.30
N MET A 42 2.53 -8.74 1.40
CA MET A 42 2.98 -8.06 2.62
C MET A 42 4.44 -7.62 2.41
N TYR A 43 4.71 -6.32 2.49
CA TYR A 43 6.05 -5.73 2.30
C TYR A 43 6.76 -5.42 3.64
N GLY A 44 6.09 -5.66 4.76
CA GLY A 44 6.58 -5.44 6.12
C GLY A 44 5.42 -5.34 7.10
N GLU A 45 5.73 -4.94 8.33
CA GLU A 45 4.72 -4.49 9.28
C GLU A 45 4.47 -3.00 9.17
N HIS A 46 3.21 -2.58 9.38
CA HIS A 46 2.92 -1.16 9.48
C HIS A 46 3.40 -0.65 10.84
N ILE A 47 4.37 0.27 10.82
CA ILE A 47 4.86 0.94 12.02
C ILE A 47 4.15 2.29 12.17
N PRO A 48 3.21 2.44 13.12
CA PRO A 48 2.52 3.70 13.32
C PRO A 48 3.43 4.69 14.07
N ALA A 49 3.32 5.96 13.71
CA ALA A 49 4.00 7.07 14.37
C ALA A 49 3.34 7.38 15.73
N VAL A 50 3.78 6.68 16.77
CA VAL A 50 3.31 6.85 18.15
C VAL A 50 4.46 7.38 19.01
N PRO A 51 4.42 8.66 19.43
CA PRO A 51 5.42 9.24 20.32
C PRO A 51 5.51 8.49 21.67
N GLY A 52 6.70 8.51 22.27
CA GLY A 52 6.98 7.91 23.58
C GLY A 52 7.13 6.38 23.58
N LEU A 53 7.01 5.71 22.44
CA LEU A 53 7.17 4.25 22.31
C LEU A 53 8.30 3.88 21.35
N PRO A 54 9.57 4.22 21.65
CA PRO A 54 10.69 3.93 20.78
C PRO A 54 11.02 2.44 20.71
N PHE A 55 11.47 1.99 19.54
CA PHE A 55 12.08 0.68 19.35
C PHE A 55 12.91 0.60 18.06
N THR A 56 13.80 -0.39 17.99
CA THR A 56 14.30 -0.97 16.74
C THR A 56 13.91 -2.43 16.65
N ALA A 57 13.71 -2.96 15.45
CA ALA A 57 13.46 -4.37 15.25
C ALA A 57 13.90 -4.84 13.86
N LYS A 58 14.18 -6.13 13.76
CA LYS A 58 14.28 -6.83 12.48
C LYS A 58 12.92 -7.47 12.18
N VAL A 59 12.33 -7.09 11.06
CA VAL A 59 11.05 -7.62 10.58
C VAL A 59 11.36 -8.64 9.50
N GLU A 60 11.21 -9.92 9.82
CA GLU A 60 11.45 -11.03 8.90
C GLU A 60 10.17 -11.33 8.10
N LEU A 61 10.33 -11.55 6.80
CA LEU A 61 9.25 -11.88 5.89
C LEU A 61 9.55 -13.19 5.16
N GLU A 62 8.60 -14.09 5.18
CA GLU A 62 8.64 -15.37 4.48
C GLU A 62 7.41 -15.47 3.58
N LEU A 63 7.62 -15.97 2.36
CA LEU A 63 6.56 -16.38 1.45
C LEU A 63 6.79 -17.83 1.02
N VAL A 64 5.77 -18.67 1.22
CA VAL A 64 5.73 -20.04 0.75
C VAL A 64 4.59 -20.22 -0.25
N ASN A 65 4.92 -20.43 -1.52
CA ASN A 65 3.98 -20.83 -2.57
C ASN A 65 3.99 -22.34 -2.74
N GLN A 66 2.83 -22.95 -2.97
CA GLN A 66 2.73 -24.36 -3.36
C GLN A 66 2.26 -24.47 -4.81
N LEU A 67 2.99 -25.23 -5.63
CA LEU A 67 2.65 -25.53 -7.02
C LEU A 67 1.67 -26.72 -7.10
N GLN A 68 1.11 -26.96 -8.28
CA GLN A 68 0.11 -28.02 -8.50
C GLN A 68 0.63 -29.44 -8.22
N ASP A 69 1.93 -29.67 -8.38
CA ASP A 69 2.59 -30.94 -8.10
C ASP A 69 2.96 -31.12 -6.62
N GLY A 70 2.62 -30.15 -5.77
CA GLY A 70 2.94 -30.12 -4.35
C GLY A 70 4.29 -29.47 -4.02
N THR A 71 5.09 -29.09 -5.02
CA THR A 71 6.39 -28.41 -4.82
C THR A 71 6.21 -27.10 -4.09
N LEU A 72 7.08 -26.82 -3.10
CA LEU A 72 7.09 -25.57 -2.34
C LEU A 72 8.17 -24.62 -2.87
N LEU A 73 7.79 -23.39 -3.20
CA LEU A 73 8.70 -22.29 -3.49
C LEU A 73 8.75 -21.36 -2.28
N THR A 74 9.93 -21.24 -1.68
CA THR A 74 10.14 -20.37 -0.52
C THR A 74 10.94 -19.14 -0.94
N HIS A 75 10.47 -17.97 -0.54
CA HIS A 75 11.20 -16.72 -0.65
C HIS A 75 11.26 -16.07 0.73
N GLU A 76 12.38 -15.41 1.02
CA GLU A 76 12.54 -14.66 2.26
C GLU A 76 13.10 -13.26 2.00
N THR A 77 12.90 -12.38 2.97
CA THR A 77 13.55 -11.07 3.07
C THR A 77 13.43 -10.57 4.51
N TYR A 78 14.05 -9.45 4.83
CA TYR A 78 13.84 -8.78 6.11
C TYR A 78 13.91 -7.27 5.95
N ASN A 79 13.35 -6.53 6.90
CA ASN A 79 13.50 -5.08 7.02
C ASN A 79 14.11 -4.74 8.39
N LEU A 80 14.90 -3.68 8.46
CA LEU A 80 15.34 -3.09 9.73
C LEU A 80 14.50 -1.84 10.01
N ASP A 81 13.50 -2.00 10.87
CA ASP A 81 12.49 -0.99 11.14
C ASP A 81 12.71 -0.35 12.52
N ALA A 82 12.33 0.91 12.64
CA ALA A 82 12.50 1.65 13.88
C ALA A 82 11.41 2.71 14.08
N ARG A 83 11.18 3.04 15.35
CA ARG A 83 10.44 4.23 15.79
C ARG A 83 11.18 4.89 16.93
N ASP A 84 11.29 6.21 16.94
CA ASP A 84 11.92 6.94 18.04
C ASP A 84 10.92 7.53 19.05
N SER A 85 11.43 8.18 20.09
CA SER A 85 10.61 8.84 21.12
C SER A 85 9.72 9.95 20.57
N GLN A 86 10.07 10.58 19.45
CA GLN A 86 9.28 11.60 18.78
C GLN A 86 8.20 10.99 17.86
N GLY A 87 8.18 9.67 17.71
CA GLY A 87 7.28 8.94 16.83
C GLY A 87 7.71 8.98 15.36
N ARG A 88 8.92 9.44 15.04
CA ARG A 88 9.48 9.31 13.68
C ARG A 88 9.67 7.83 13.39
N THR A 89 9.36 7.40 12.17
CA THR A 89 9.47 6.00 11.76
C THR A 89 10.49 5.83 10.66
N ARG A 90 11.14 4.67 10.67
CA ARG A 90 12.02 4.15 9.63
C ARG A 90 11.49 2.78 9.22
N ASN A 91 11.27 2.60 7.93
CA ASN A 91 10.80 1.35 7.37
C ASN A 91 11.68 0.96 6.18
N GLU A 92 12.35 -0.17 6.26
CA GLU A 92 13.12 -0.67 5.12
C GLU A 92 12.23 -1.44 4.14
N ALA A 93 12.72 -1.55 2.91
CA ALA A 93 12.27 -2.55 1.97
C ALA A 93 13.50 -3.18 1.34
N ARG A 94 13.48 -4.51 1.19
CA ARG A 94 14.57 -5.28 0.60
C ARG A 94 14.05 -6.25 -0.46
N ASN A 95 14.94 -6.67 -1.36
CA ASN A 95 14.58 -7.67 -2.36
C ASN A 95 14.29 -9.03 -1.72
N TRP A 96 13.31 -9.73 -2.27
CA TRP A 96 13.11 -11.16 -1.97
C TRP A 96 14.24 -12.00 -2.55
N ILE A 97 14.64 -13.01 -1.80
CA ILE A 97 15.69 -13.96 -2.19
C ILE A 97 15.17 -15.41 -2.10
N ASN A 98 15.88 -16.32 -2.77
CA ASN A 98 15.78 -17.75 -2.46
C ASN A 98 16.71 -18.04 -1.27
N PRO A 99 16.19 -18.51 -0.12
CA PRO A 99 16.99 -18.79 1.08
C PRO A 99 18.17 -19.73 0.81
N SER A 100 18.00 -20.68 -0.12
CA SER A 100 19.01 -21.70 -0.42
C SER A 100 20.27 -21.13 -1.10
N LEU A 101 20.21 -19.90 -1.61
CA LEU A 101 21.38 -19.25 -2.24
C LEU A 101 22.29 -18.56 -1.22
N GLY A 102 21.84 -18.40 0.04
CA GLY A 102 22.62 -17.77 1.12
C GLY A 102 23.03 -16.31 0.85
N ALA A 103 22.42 -15.64 -0.11
CA ALA A 103 22.70 -14.24 -0.44
C ALA A 103 21.94 -13.30 0.50
N GLU A 104 22.51 -12.17 0.89
CA GLU A 104 21.76 -11.20 1.69
C GLU A 104 20.71 -10.43 0.85
N PRO A 105 19.48 -10.22 1.39
CA PRO A 105 18.49 -9.34 0.79
C PRO A 105 19.03 -7.92 0.60
N ARG A 106 19.14 -7.49 -0.65
CA ARG A 106 19.61 -6.14 -0.97
C ARG A 106 18.59 -5.09 -0.56
N LEU A 107 19.04 -4.06 0.16
CA LEU A 107 18.25 -2.87 0.49
C LEU A 107 17.85 -2.08 -0.76
N ILE A 108 16.54 -1.89 -0.98
CA ILE A 108 15.99 -1.20 -2.16
C ILE A 108 15.49 0.20 -1.82
N ARG A 109 14.94 0.38 -0.62
CA ARG A 109 14.35 1.64 -0.18
C ARG A 109 14.35 1.73 1.34
N ILE A 110 14.48 2.94 1.86
CA ILE A 110 14.15 3.27 3.23
C ILE A 110 13.07 4.33 3.17
N GLU A 111 11.94 4.11 3.82
CA GLU A 111 10.91 5.11 4.06
C GLU A 111 11.13 5.71 5.45
N LEU A 112 11.28 7.03 5.50
CA LEU A 112 11.32 7.80 6.74
C LEU A 112 10.05 8.65 6.82
N TYR A 113 9.48 8.71 8.01
CA TYR A 113 8.35 9.58 8.28
C TYR A 113 8.53 10.35 9.58
N ASP A 114 8.31 11.66 9.54
CA ASP A 114 8.26 12.52 10.71
C ASP A 114 6.82 13.02 10.92
N PRO A 115 6.14 12.60 12.00
CA PRO A 115 4.76 13.00 12.26
C PRO A 115 4.61 14.48 12.60
N SER A 116 5.65 15.13 13.16
CA SER A 116 5.59 16.53 13.60
C SER A 116 5.50 17.49 12.42
N THR A 117 6.24 17.19 11.36
CA THR A 117 6.28 17.97 10.11
C THR A 117 5.42 17.36 9.00
N ARG A 118 4.90 16.14 9.20
CA ARG A 118 4.29 15.28 8.18
C ARG A 118 5.22 15.03 6.98
N THR A 119 6.53 15.10 7.20
CA THR A 119 7.52 14.90 6.14
C THR A 119 7.67 13.40 5.90
N ARG A 120 7.53 12.98 4.64
CA ARG A 120 7.89 11.64 4.18
C ARG A 120 9.12 11.72 3.29
N ILE A 121 10.02 10.77 3.44
CA ILE A 121 11.23 10.66 2.65
C ILE A 121 11.40 9.21 2.20
N ASN A 122 11.52 9.00 0.88
CA ASN A 122 11.99 7.74 0.32
C ASN A 122 13.47 7.88 -0.05
N VAL A 123 14.33 7.16 0.65
CA VAL A 123 15.75 7.04 0.37
C VAL A 123 16.00 5.82 -0.51
N PHE A 124 16.72 6.00 -1.62
CA PHE A 124 17.02 4.97 -2.61
C PHE A 124 18.53 4.70 -2.65
N PRO A 125 19.02 3.63 -1.98
CA PRO A 125 20.46 3.36 -1.88
C PRO A 125 21.17 3.12 -3.22
N LEU A 126 20.49 2.51 -4.19
CA LEU A 126 21.08 2.23 -5.51
C LEU A 126 21.39 3.52 -6.29
N THR A 127 20.47 4.48 -6.27
CA THR A 127 20.60 5.75 -7.02
C THR A 127 21.20 6.88 -6.19
N LYS A 128 21.49 6.62 -4.90
CA LYS A 128 21.95 7.61 -3.93
C LYS A 128 21.10 8.88 -3.97
N THR A 129 19.78 8.71 -3.99
CA THR A 129 18.82 9.81 -4.00
C THR A 129 17.82 9.68 -2.86
N ALA A 130 17.36 10.81 -2.34
CA ALA A 130 16.29 10.87 -1.36
C ALA A 130 15.18 11.76 -1.91
N ARG A 131 13.94 11.25 -1.93
CA ARG A 131 12.77 12.00 -2.40
C ARG A 131 11.93 12.38 -1.21
N GLN A 132 11.70 13.66 -1.01
CA GLN A 132 10.98 14.20 0.13
C GLN A 132 9.69 14.87 -0.33
N TRP A 133 8.59 14.59 0.38
CA TRP A 133 7.32 15.29 0.20
C TRP A 133 6.59 15.44 1.54
N THR A 134 5.64 16.38 1.60
CA THR A 134 4.75 16.52 2.76
C THR A 134 3.53 15.62 2.56
N ALA A 135 3.25 14.74 3.53
CA ALA A 135 2.06 13.92 3.52
C ALA A 135 0.81 14.82 3.65
N GLY A 136 -0.11 14.70 2.69
CA GLY A 136 -1.42 15.33 2.76
C GLY A 136 -2.18 14.92 4.02
N GLN A 137 -3.10 15.77 4.48
CA GLN A 137 -4.04 15.32 5.50
C GLN A 137 -4.92 14.21 4.91
N PRO A 138 -5.29 13.17 5.69
CA PRO A 138 -6.35 12.27 5.27
C PRO A 138 -7.56 13.12 4.91
N ALA A 139 -8.12 12.92 3.72
CA ALA A 139 -9.40 13.54 3.41
C ALA A 139 -10.40 13.15 4.52
N PRO A 140 -11.30 14.06 4.97
CA PRO A 140 -12.41 13.63 5.80
C PRO A 140 -13.11 12.46 5.07
N ASN A 141 -13.58 11.46 5.82
CA ASN A 141 -14.31 10.31 5.28
C ASN A 141 -15.59 10.77 4.58
N THR A 142 -15.47 11.34 3.38
CA THR A 142 -16.56 11.38 2.42
C THR A 142 -16.62 9.98 1.88
N THR A 143 -17.61 9.22 2.35
CA THR A 143 -17.93 7.91 1.78
C THR A 143 -18.09 8.13 0.28
N PRO A 144 -17.19 7.62 -0.58
CA PRO A 144 -17.43 7.70 -2.01
C PRO A 144 -18.71 6.89 -2.24
N VAL A 145 -19.70 7.48 -2.93
CA VAL A 145 -20.83 6.71 -3.45
C VAL A 145 -20.24 5.73 -4.46
N ALA A 146 -19.93 4.53 -4.00
CA ALA A 146 -19.24 3.54 -4.80
C ALA A 146 -20.21 2.98 -5.84
N LEU A 147 -19.99 3.33 -7.10
CA LEU A 147 -20.36 2.51 -8.25
C LEU A 147 -19.43 1.27 -8.28
N ASN A 148 -19.54 0.41 -7.27
CA ASN A 148 -18.83 -0.87 -7.23
C ASN A 148 -19.84 -2.01 -7.39
N THR A 149 -19.83 -2.65 -8.55
CA THR A 149 -20.60 -3.87 -8.87
C THR A 149 -19.88 -5.16 -8.46
N SER A 150 -18.66 -5.08 -7.90
CA SER A 150 -17.97 -6.25 -7.33
C SER A 150 -18.56 -6.60 -5.96
N ALA A 151 -19.01 -7.85 -5.80
CA ALA A 151 -19.49 -8.36 -4.52
C ALA A 151 -18.38 -8.21 -3.45
N LYS A 152 -18.66 -7.43 -2.40
CA LYS A 152 -17.73 -7.28 -1.27
C LYS A 152 -17.54 -8.64 -0.60
N PRO A 153 -16.31 -8.99 -0.18
CA PRO A 153 -16.10 -10.22 0.59
C PRO A 153 -16.82 -10.14 1.93
N GLU A 154 -17.36 -11.26 2.37
CA GLU A 154 -17.81 -11.41 3.76
C GLU A 154 -16.57 -11.46 4.65
N THR A 155 -16.58 -10.72 5.76
CA THR A 155 -15.45 -10.66 6.69
C THR A 155 -15.87 -11.13 8.07
N THR A 156 -15.23 -12.19 8.56
CA THR A 156 -15.38 -12.64 9.95
C THR A 156 -14.12 -12.33 10.74
N ARG A 157 -14.29 -12.09 12.05
CA ARG A 157 -13.22 -11.82 13.00
C ARG A 157 -13.38 -12.72 14.20
N GLU A 158 -12.34 -13.45 14.54
CA GLU A 158 -12.30 -14.41 15.63
C GLU A 158 -11.15 -14.05 16.58
N ASN A 159 -11.42 -14.06 17.88
CA ASN A 159 -10.36 -13.98 18.89
C ASN A 159 -9.70 -15.36 19.01
N ILE A 160 -8.41 -15.45 18.71
CA ILE A 160 -7.66 -16.71 18.75
C ILE A 160 -6.76 -16.83 19.99
N GLY A 161 -6.94 -15.96 20.99
CA GLY A 161 -6.31 -16.04 22.29
C GLY A 161 -5.27 -14.96 22.55
N SER A 162 -4.36 -15.25 23.47
CA SER A 162 -3.25 -14.39 23.87
C SER A 162 -1.97 -15.20 24.00
N ASP A 163 -0.82 -14.59 23.75
CA ASP A 163 0.49 -15.24 23.82
C ASP A 163 1.56 -14.20 24.23
N SER A 164 2.84 -14.60 24.19
CA SER A 164 3.98 -13.69 24.28
C SER A 164 4.96 -13.87 23.12
N ILE A 165 5.38 -12.76 22.50
CA ILE A 165 6.35 -12.72 21.40
C ILE A 165 7.39 -11.66 21.74
N GLU A 166 8.69 -11.96 21.59
CA GLU A 166 9.80 -11.07 21.97
C GLU A 166 9.67 -10.55 23.43
N GLY A 167 9.14 -11.38 24.33
CA GLY A 167 8.89 -11.03 25.73
C GLY A 167 7.74 -10.04 25.96
N LEU A 168 6.97 -9.69 24.93
CA LEU A 168 5.80 -8.81 25.03
C LEU A 168 4.50 -9.60 25.01
N PRO A 169 3.48 -9.19 25.78
CA PRO A 169 2.15 -9.77 25.66
C PRO A 169 1.52 -9.39 24.32
N VAL A 170 0.90 -10.37 23.66
CA VAL A 170 0.19 -10.18 22.39
C VAL A 170 -1.22 -10.76 22.46
N ARG A 171 -2.14 -10.16 21.70
CA ARG A 171 -3.50 -10.68 21.48
C ARG A 171 -3.67 -11.14 20.05
N GLY A 172 -4.16 -12.35 19.88
CA GLY A 172 -4.39 -12.98 18.59
C GLY A 172 -5.77 -12.68 18.04
N VAL A 173 -5.85 -12.26 16.78
CA VAL A 173 -7.11 -12.12 16.03
C VAL A 173 -6.95 -12.79 14.67
N ARG A 174 -7.88 -13.69 14.33
CA ARG A 174 -8.00 -14.24 12.97
C ARG A 174 -9.09 -13.47 12.22
N VAL A 175 -8.75 -13.01 11.02
CA VAL A 175 -9.65 -12.34 10.09
C VAL A 175 -9.78 -13.23 8.85
N THR A 176 -11.00 -13.66 8.54
CA THR A 176 -11.28 -14.43 7.33
C THR A 176 -12.09 -13.58 6.37
N GLN A 177 -11.58 -13.38 5.16
CA GLN A 177 -12.28 -12.73 4.06
C GLN A 177 -12.73 -13.77 3.05
N THR A 178 -14.03 -14.00 2.94
CA THR A 178 -14.63 -14.96 2.03
C THR A 178 -15.20 -14.25 0.82
N TYR A 179 -14.57 -14.46 -0.34
CA TYR A 179 -15.02 -13.96 -1.62
C TYR A 179 -16.05 -14.92 -2.20
N PRO A 180 -17.27 -14.45 -2.56
CA PRO A 180 -18.27 -15.33 -3.17
C PRO A 180 -17.82 -15.78 -4.57
N PRO A 181 -18.40 -16.86 -5.13
CA PRO A 181 -18.14 -17.28 -6.50
C PRO A 181 -18.28 -16.11 -7.50
N GLY A 182 -17.37 -16.01 -8.45
CA GLY A 182 -17.32 -14.99 -9.49
C GLY A 182 -16.70 -13.65 -9.06
N ALA A 183 -16.56 -13.36 -7.75
CA ALA A 183 -16.06 -12.07 -7.28
C ALA A 183 -14.62 -11.76 -7.75
N LEU A 184 -13.80 -12.80 -7.87
CA LEU A 184 -12.41 -12.74 -8.35
C LEU A 184 -12.18 -13.65 -9.57
N GLY A 185 -13.25 -14.09 -10.24
CA GLY A 185 -13.19 -15.17 -11.24
C GLY A 185 -13.08 -16.59 -10.66
N ASN A 186 -13.26 -16.72 -9.34
CA ASN A 186 -13.31 -18.00 -8.62
C ASN A 186 -14.63 -18.76 -8.89
N ASP A 187 -14.58 -20.07 -9.09
CA ASP A 187 -15.76 -20.92 -9.36
C ASP A 187 -16.55 -21.31 -8.09
N ARG A 188 -15.91 -21.17 -6.93
CA ARG A 188 -16.42 -21.50 -5.59
C ARG A 188 -15.98 -20.42 -4.59
N PRO A 189 -16.56 -20.33 -3.38
CA PRO A 189 -16.11 -19.38 -2.38
C PRO A 189 -14.61 -19.50 -2.12
N LEU A 190 -13.91 -18.37 -2.10
CA LEU A 190 -12.47 -18.31 -1.85
C LEU A 190 -12.23 -17.59 -0.52
N ALA A 191 -11.69 -18.30 0.47
CA ALA A 191 -11.35 -17.72 1.77
C ALA A 191 -9.87 -17.31 1.82
N ILE A 192 -9.62 -16.09 2.27
CA ILE A 192 -8.30 -15.58 2.64
C ILE A 192 -8.29 -15.43 4.15
N VAL A 193 -7.31 -16.01 4.82
CA VAL A 193 -7.22 -16.02 6.29
C VAL A 193 -5.98 -15.24 6.70
N THR A 194 -6.13 -14.25 7.56
CA THR A 194 -5.02 -13.52 8.17
C THR A 194 -5.10 -13.62 9.69
N GLU A 195 -4.04 -14.10 10.31
CA GLU A 195 -3.86 -14.11 11.76
C GLU A 195 -2.93 -12.96 12.15
N TYR A 196 -3.38 -12.14 13.10
CA TYR A 196 -2.63 -11.01 13.66
C TYR A 196 -2.34 -11.27 15.13
N TRP A 197 -1.12 -11.02 15.55
CA TRP A 197 -0.70 -11.06 16.96
C TRP A 197 -0.23 -9.68 17.38
N TYR A 198 -1.13 -8.92 17.99
CA TYR A 198 -0.98 -7.50 18.25
C TYR A 198 -0.41 -7.23 19.64
N SER A 199 0.65 -6.42 19.72
CA SER A 199 1.20 -5.92 20.98
C SER A 199 0.62 -4.54 21.30
N GLU A 200 -0.06 -4.44 22.45
CA GLU A 200 -0.53 -3.15 22.97
C GLU A 200 0.61 -2.22 23.38
N ASP A 201 1.74 -2.79 23.81
CA ASP A 201 2.89 -2.05 24.32
C ASP A 201 3.62 -1.30 23.21
N LEU A 202 3.64 -1.85 21.99
CA LEU A 202 4.30 -1.23 20.82
C LEU A 202 3.33 -0.69 19.78
N LYS A 203 2.04 -1.02 19.89
CA LYS A 203 1.00 -0.65 18.93
C LYS A 203 1.24 -1.20 17.52
N ILE A 204 1.86 -2.37 17.40
CA ILE A 204 2.15 -3.08 16.15
C ILE A 204 1.79 -4.55 16.27
N ASN A 205 1.64 -5.25 15.14
CA ASN A 205 1.65 -6.70 15.13
C ASN A 205 3.10 -7.19 15.29
N LEU A 206 3.31 -8.19 16.14
CA LEU A 206 4.61 -8.88 16.24
C LEU A 206 4.67 -10.15 15.38
N LEU A 207 3.49 -10.63 14.95
CA LEU A 207 3.37 -11.69 13.97
C LEU A 207 2.10 -11.46 13.15
N THR A 208 2.24 -11.47 11.83
CA THR A 208 1.13 -11.53 10.88
C THR A 208 1.32 -12.73 9.98
N LYS A 209 0.33 -13.62 9.92
CA LYS A 209 0.35 -14.77 9.01
C LYS A 209 -0.86 -14.72 8.09
N ARG A 210 -0.62 -14.63 6.79
CA ARG A 210 -1.65 -14.54 5.76
C ARG A 210 -1.61 -15.77 4.87
N THR A 211 -2.72 -16.49 4.80
CA THR A 211 -2.93 -17.63 3.92
C THR A 211 -3.88 -17.21 2.79
N ASP A 212 -3.36 -17.14 1.57
CA ASP A 212 -4.13 -16.85 0.36
C ASP A 212 -3.95 -17.99 -0.64
N PRO A 213 -5.00 -18.75 -1.00
CA PRO A 213 -4.86 -19.88 -1.91
C PRO A 213 -4.32 -19.51 -3.31
N ARG A 214 -4.34 -18.23 -3.69
CA ARG A 214 -3.81 -17.75 -4.97
C ARG A 214 -2.30 -17.48 -4.92
N TYR A 215 -1.80 -17.09 -3.75
CA TYR A 215 -0.46 -16.53 -3.59
C TYR A 215 0.36 -17.19 -2.49
N GLY A 216 -0.14 -18.26 -1.87
CA GLY A 216 0.55 -18.99 -0.82
C GLY A 216 0.39 -18.41 0.58
N VAL A 217 1.32 -18.77 1.45
CA VAL A 217 1.36 -18.35 2.85
C VAL A 217 2.46 -17.31 3.01
N GLN A 218 2.10 -16.13 3.48
CA GLN A 218 3.03 -15.06 3.84
C GLN A 218 3.09 -14.94 5.36
N THR A 219 4.28 -14.94 5.94
CA THR A 219 4.51 -14.75 7.37
C THR A 219 5.39 -13.52 7.56
N VAL A 220 4.97 -12.59 8.40
CA VAL A 220 5.77 -11.45 8.84
C VAL A 220 5.97 -11.57 10.34
N ARG A 221 7.22 -11.53 10.79
CA ARG A 221 7.59 -11.70 12.20
C ARG A 221 8.53 -10.59 12.65
N VAL A 222 8.22 -9.97 13.78
CA VAL A 222 9.12 -9.05 14.46
C VAL A 222 10.07 -9.85 15.34
N THR A 223 11.36 -9.60 15.17
CA THR A 223 12.48 -10.26 15.85
C THR A 223 13.54 -9.21 16.22
N GLU A 224 14.52 -9.61 17.04
CA GLU A 224 15.63 -8.73 17.44
C GLU A 224 15.13 -7.39 18.00
N LEU A 225 14.05 -7.45 18.80
CA LEU A 225 13.35 -6.27 19.28
C LEU A 225 14.15 -5.58 20.41
N VAL A 226 14.42 -4.29 20.25
CA VAL A 226 15.04 -3.45 21.27
C VAL A 226 14.15 -2.25 21.56
N LYS A 227 13.62 -2.17 22.79
CA LYS A 227 12.73 -1.09 23.26
C LYS A 227 13.50 0.09 23.85
N GLN A 228 14.50 0.57 23.13
CA GLN A 228 15.33 1.71 23.53
C GLN A 228 15.31 2.78 22.45
N GLU A 229 15.78 3.99 22.80
CA GLU A 229 15.90 5.07 21.83
C GLU A 229 16.89 4.67 20.72
N PRO A 230 16.46 4.62 19.45
CA PRO A 230 17.36 4.33 18.34
C PRO A 230 18.34 5.48 18.11
N ASP A 231 19.45 5.19 17.43
CA ASP A 231 20.35 6.24 16.95
C ASP A 231 19.58 7.24 16.05
N ALA A 232 19.68 8.53 16.37
CA ALA A 232 19.05 9.61 15.62
C ALA A 232 19.46 9.63 14.14
N ALA A 233 20.65 9.13 13.80
CA ALA A 233 21.12 9.01 12.42
C ALA A 233 20.24 8.08 11.55
N LEU A 234 19.52 7.13 12.16
CA LEU A 234 18.62 6.23 11.43
C LEU A 234 17.45 6.95 10.76
N PHE A 235 17.10 8.16 11.24
CA PHE A 235 16.02 8.99 10.75
C PHE A 235 16.50 10.18 9.91
N ALA A 236 17.79 10.24 9.60
CA ALA A 236 18.38 11.25 8.74
C ALA A 236 18.61 10.72 7.32
N ILE A 237 18.68 11.66 6.36
CA ILE A 237 19.19 11.35 5.02
C ILE A 237 20.71 11.37 5.13
N PRO A 238 21.43 10.29 4.75
CA PRO A 238 22.88 10.31 4.77
C PRO A 238 23.44 11.35 3.77
N ASP A 239 24.56 11.98 4.10
CA ASP A 239 25.11 13.13 3.36
C ASP A 239 25.45 12.82 1.90
N GLU A 240 25.72 11.56 1.56
CA GLU A 240 26.03 11.17 0.19
C GLU A 240 24.79 11.09 -0.73
N TYR A 241 23.58 11.32 -0.21
CA TYR A 241 22.34 11.21 -0.97
C TYR A 241 21.87 12.56 -1.50
N LYS A 242 21.56 12.60 -2.81
CA LYS A 242 20.97 13.77 -3.44
C LYS A 242 19.50 13.90 -3.04
N LEU A 243 19.16 14.95 -2.28
CA LEU A 243 17.79 15.30 -1.93
C LEU A 243 17.02 15.91 -3.11
N ILE A 244 15.83 15.40 -3.37
CA ILE A 244 14.85 15.88 -4.34
C ILE A 244 13.58 16.20 -3.57
N LYS A 245 13.19 17.48 -3.53
CA LYS A 245 11.92 17.90 -2.91
C LYS A 245 10.81 17.86 -3.96
N GLU A 246 9.79 17.05 -3.71
CA GLU A 246 8.61 16.93 -4.56
C GLU A 246 7.48 17.81 -4.00
N THR A 247 6.92 18.68 -4.83
CA THR A 247 5.72 19.44 -4.49
C THR A 247 4.50 18.59 -4.84
N VAL A 248 3.88 17.99 -3.82
CA VAL A 248 2.59 17.30 -4.01
C VAL A 248 1.52 18.38 -4.19
N GLN A 249 1.11 18.62 -5.44
CA GLN A 249 -0.05 19.46 -5.74
C GLN A 249 -1.30 18.72 -5.27
N GLN A 250 -1.76 19.07 -4.07
CA GLN A 250 -2.97 18.52 -3.47
C GLN A 250 -4.18 19.04 -4.27
N SER A 251 -4.75 18.25 -5.16
CA SER A 251 -5.97 18.62 -5.88
C SER A 251 -7.16 18.61 -4.91
N LEU A 252 -7.41 19.75 -4.27
CA LEU A 252 -8.66 20.03 -3.55
C LEU A 252 -9.75 20.23 -4.61
N ALA A 253 -10.51 19.19 -4.90
CA ALA A 253 -11.75 19.32 -5.66
C ALA A 253 -12.80 20.00 -4.76
N GLN A 254 -12.84 21.32 -4.78
CA GLN A 254 -14.04 22.09 -4.46
C GLN A 254 -14.84 22.21 -5.76
N GLY A 255 -15.99 21.54 -5.83
CA GLY A 255 -16.92 21.73 -6.94
C GLY A 255 -17.55 23.13 -6.88
N PRO A 256 -17.78 23.82 -8.00
CA PRO A 256 -18.84 24.81 -8.07
C PRO A 256 -20.15 24.12 -8.43
N GLY A 257 -21.21 24.62 -7.80
CA GLY A 257 -22.55 24.10 -7.89
C GLY A 257 -23.22 24.28 -9.25
N VAL A 258 -24.37 23.61 -9.33
CA VAL A 258 -25.34 23.57 -10.41
C VAL A 258 -25.82 24.97 -10.79
N SER A 259 -25.89 25.25 -12.10
CA SER A 259 -26.97 26.06 -12.68
C SER A 259 -27.24 25.60 -14.11
N ASP A 260 -28.51 25.34 -14.37
CA ASP A 260 -29.11 24.82 -15.60
C ASP A 260 -28.91 25.71 -16.85
N GLY A 261 -28.96 25.09 -18.04
CA GLY A 261 -29.26 25.76 -19.31
C GLY A 261 -28.44 25.30 -20.53
N ALA A 262 -29.02 24.49 -21.41
CA ALA A 262 -28.52 24.11 -22.75
C ALA A 262 -28.51 25.31 -23.74
N PRO A 263 -28.03 25.22 -25.02
CA PRO A 263 -27.46 24.08 -25.76
C PRO A 263 -26.15 24.34 -26.57
N SER A 264 -25.49 23.22 -26.94
CA SER A 264 -24.70 22.94 -28.16
C SER A 264 -24.02 24.09 -28.93
N THR A 265 -22.69 24.04 -29.05
CA THR A 265 -22.00 23.85 -30.35
C THR A 265 -20.57 23.37 -30.12
N ASN A 266 -20.21 22.22 -30.71
CA ASN A 266 -18.83 21.84 -31.02
C ASN A 266 -18.52 22.40 -32.42
N PRO A 267 -17.28 22.81 -32.75
CA PRO A 267 -16.38 21.80 -33.28
C PRO A 267 -14.86 21.99 -33.00
N THR A 268 -14.19 20.83 -32.85
CA THR A 268 -12.82 20.48 -33.30
C THR A 268 -11.58 21.28 -32.83
N GLY A 269 -10.80 20.63 -31.95
CA GLY A 269 -9.35 20.81 -31.73
C GLY A 269 -8.91 20.02 -30.48
N PRO A 270 -7.83 19.21 -30.50
CA PRO A 270 -7.62 18.15 -29.52
C PRO A 270 -7.12 18.70 -28.18
N SER A 271 -8.08 18.93 -27.28
CA SER A 271 -7.96 18.72 -25.83
C SER A 271 -7.39 17.33 -25.57
N GLY A 272 -6.49 17.03 -24.64
CA GLY A 272 -6.16 17.66 -23.37
C GLY A 272 -5.82 16.51 -22.43
N SER A 273 -4.82 16.66 -21.56
CA SER A 273 -4.76 15.81 -20.37
C SER A 273 -6.06 16.01 -19.57
N PRO A 274 -6.64 14.91 -19.06
CA PRO A 274 -6.83 14.86 -17.61
C PRO A 274 -6.62 13.45 -17.04
N THR A 275 -5.70 13.36 -16.07
CA THR A 275 -5.46 12.17 -15.26
C THR A 275 -6.58 11.99 -14.23
N THR A 276 -7.70 11.37 -14.62
CA THR A 276 -8.71 10.82 -13.72
C THR A 276 -9.27 9.52 -14.32
N GLY A 277 -9.11 8.39 -13.63
CA GLY A 277 -9.77 7.12 -13.99
C GLY A 277 -9.04 6.18 -14.96
N ILE A 278 -7.72 6.04 -14.87
CA ILE A 278 -6.98 5.08 -15.73
C ILE A 278 -7.27 3.65 -15.28
N ALA A 279 -7.82 2.84 -16.18
CA ALA A 279 -8.10 1.42 -15.95
C ALA A 279 -6.81 0.61 -15.77
N ARG A 280 -6.91 -0.62 -15.27
CA ARG A 280 -5.76 -1.54 -15.17
C ARG A 280 -6.06 -2.83 -15.92
N ALA A 281 -5.06 -3.35 -16.61
CA ALA A 281 -5.18 -4.57 -17.39
C ALA A 281 -5.61 -5.73 -16.48
N GLY A 282 -6.60 -6.51 -16.91
CA GLY A 282 -7.13 -7.65 -16.15
C GLY A 282 -8.16 -7.29 -15.08
N ILE A 283 -8.53 -6.02 -14.90
CA ILE A 283 -9.54 -5.57 -13.93
C ILE A 283 -10.81 -5.10 -14.65
N GLY A 284 -11.97 -5.62 -14.27
CA GLY A 284 -13.27 -5.10 -14.75
C GLY A 284 -13.54 -5.33 -16.24
N GLY A 285 -13.03 -6.41 -16.84
CA GLY A 285 -13.19 -6.71 -18.27
C GLY A 285 -12.23 -5.95 -19.19
N VAL A 286 -11.28 -5.20 -18.62
CA VAL A 286 -10.27 -4.44 -19.37
C VAL A 286 -9.13 -5.35 -19.80
N THR A 287 -8.89 -5.46 -21.11
CA THR A 287 -7.82 -6.32 -21.65
C THR A 287 -6.42 -5.72 -21.43
N ALA A 288 -5.37 -6.51 -21.63
CA ALA A 288 -4.01 -5.97 -21.65
C ALA A 288 -3.74 -5.28 -23.00
N PRO A 289 -3.18 -4.06 -23.01
CA PRO A 289 -2.74 -3.42 -24.25
C PRO A 289 -1.67 -4.30 -24.93
N ARG A 290 -1.73 -4.41 -26.25
CA ARG A 290 -0.81 -5.24 -27.03
C ARG A 290 0.21 -4.36 -27.73
N CYS A 291 1.48 -4.71 -27.60
CA CYS A 291 2.52 -4.02 -28.35
C CYS A 291 2.28 -4.15 -29.87
N VAL A 292 2.23 -3.02 -30.58
CA VAL A 292 2.21 -2.96 -32.05
C VAL A 292 3.59 -2.56 -32.59
N TYR A 293 4.26 -1.62 -31.92
CA TYR A 293 5.61 -1.20 -32.24
C TYR A 293 6.37 -0.86 -30.95
N CYS A 294 7.22 -1.77 -30.48
CA CYS A 294 8.00 -1.61 -29.25
C CYS A 294 9.46 -1.98 -29.52
N PRO A 295 10.20 -1.14 -30.26
CA PRO A 295 11.62 -1.39 -30.50
C PRO A 295 12.36 -1.49 -29.17
N GLN A 296 13.34 -2.39 -29.11
CA GLN A 296 14.18 -2.52 -27.92
C GLN A 296 14.93 -1.21 -27.66
N PRO A 297 15.03 -0.78 -26.39
CA PRO A 297 15.78 0.41 -26.03
C PRO A 297 17.27 0.24 -26.35
N SER A 298 17.91 1.34 -26.74
CA SER A 298 19.34 1.37 -26.97
C SER A 298 20.12 1.28 -25.65
N TYR A 299 21.30 0.68 -25.69
CA TYR A 299 22.23 0.76 -24.56
C TYR A 299 22.71 2.20 -24.33
N SER A 300 22.84 2.59 -23.07
CA SER A 300 23.61 3.79 -22.73
C SER A 300 25.09 3.57 -23.05
N GLU A 301 25.81 4.64 -23.37
CA GLU A 301 27.26 4.57 -23.63
C GLU A 301 28.03 4.14 -22.38
N GLU A 302 27.62 4.65 -21.22
CA GLU A 302 28.17 4.28 -19.92
C GLU A 302 28.02 2.78 -19.63
N ALA A 303 26.82 2.21 -19.76
CA ALA A 303 26.60 0.79 -19.52
C ALA A 303 27.27 -0.09 -20.58
N ARG A 304 27.42 0.40 -21.82
CA ARG A 304 28.12 -0.30 -22.90
C ARG A 304 29.62 -0.37 -22.64
N ALA A 305 30.24 0.75 -22.26
CA ALA A 305 31.66 0.80 -21.90
C ALA A 305 31.97 -0.11 -20.71
N ALA A 306 31.05 -0.16 -19.73
CA ALA A 306 31.17 -0.99 -18.55
C ALA A 306 30.71 -2.46 -18.73
N LYS A 307 30.23 -2.84 -19.92
CA LYS A 307 29.72 -4.21 -20.23
C LYS A 307 28.66 -4.71 -19.24
N LEU A 308 27.81 -3.82 -18.74
CA LEU A 308 26.85 -4.12 -17.68
C LEU A 308 25.57 -4.69 -18.24
N ASN A 309 25.08 -5.79 -17.68
CA ASN A 309 23.77 -6.35 -17.96
C ASN A 309 22.78 -5.97 -16.86
N GLY A 310 21.50 -5.81 -17.20
CA GLY A 310 20.49 -5.50 -16.18
C GLY A 310 19.08 -5.40 -16.71
N THR A 311 18.12 -5.52 -15.80
CA THR A 311 16.69 -5.47 -16.10
C THR A 311 16.09 -4.18 -15.57
N VAL A 312 15.39 -3.45 -16.45
CA VAL A 312 14.64 -2.25 -16.09
C VAL A 312 13.15 -2.54 -16.22
N VAL A 313 12.37 -2.16 -15.22
CA VAL A 313 10.91 -2.24 -15.22
C VAL A 313 10.33 -0.83 -15.07
N LEU A 314 9.46 -0.45 -16.00
CA LEU A 314 8.73 0.82 -15.99
C LEU A 314 7.24 0.56 -15.82
N LYS A 315 6.58 1.40 -15.03
CA LYS A 315 5.12 1.49 -14.95
C LYS A 315 4.68 2.61 -15.87
N ILE A 316 3.83 2.29 -16.83
CA ILE A 316 3.36 3.22 -17.86
C ILE A 316 1.85 3.23 -17.92
N VAL A 317 1.29 4.28 -18.50
CA VAL A 317 -0.11 4.34 -18.90
C VAL A 317 -0.16 4.24 -20.42
N VAL A 318 -0.82 3.21 -20.94
CA VAL A 318 -1.18 3.12 -22.36
C VAL A 318 -2.51 3.81 -22.55
N THR A 319 -2.56 4.88 -23.31
CA THR A 319 -3.77 5.67 -23.55
C THR A 319 -4.76 4.94 -24.49
N ALA A 320 -6.00 5.43 -24.58
CA ALA A 320 -7.01 4.89 -25.48
C ALA A 320 -6.65 5.04 -26.99
N ASP A 321 -5.72 5.93 -27.33
CA ASP A 321 -5.12 6.06 -28.67
C ASP A 321 -3.82 5.24 -28.86
N GLY A 322 -3.44 4.42 -27.87
CA GLY A 322 -2.32 3.48 -27.98
C GLY A 322 -0.94 4.11 -27.80
N ARG A 323 -0.85 5.28 -27.16
CA ARG A 323 0.40 5.97 -26.80
C ARG A 323 0.76 5.73 -25.34
N THR A 324 1.98 6.10 -24.96
CA THR A 324 2.48 5.94 -23.61
C THR A 324 2.56 7.27 -22.88
N GLU A 325 2.05 7.30 -21.66
CA GLU A 325 2.07 8.44 -20.76
C GLU A 325 2.45 7.99 -19.34
N ASN A 326 2.72 8.97 -18.47
CA ASN A 326 2.99 8.77 -17.04
C ASN A 326 3.99 7.62 -16.77
N VAL A 327 5.17 7.74 -17.36
CA VAL A 327 6.24 6.74 -17.28
C VAL A 327 6.96 6.87 -15.94
N GLN A 328 6.94 5.80 -15.15
CA GLN A 328 7.55 5.74 -13.82
C GLN A 328 8.52 4.57 -13.72
N VAL A 329 9.70 4.78 -13.14
CA VAL A 329 10.67 3.70 -12.92
C VAL A 329 10.23 2.88 -11.71
N VAL A 330 9.99 1.59 -11.91
CA VAL A 330 9.67 0.62 -10.84
C VAL A 330 10.94 -0.09 -10.38
N LYS A 331 11.76 -0.54 -11.34
CA LYS A 331 13.04 -1.20 -11.10
C LYS A 331 14.07 -0.65 -12.06
N GLY A 332 15.19 -0.16 -11.52
CA GLY A 332 16.31 0.34 -12.29
C GLY A 332 17.47 -0.66 -12.37
N ALA A 333 18.23 -0.60 -13.46
CA ALA A 333 19.49 -1.31 -13.67
C ALA A 333 20.72 -0.39 -13.49
N GLY A 334 20.52 0.92 -13.42
CA GLY A 334 21.54 1.95 -13.30
C GLY A 334 22.13 2.40 -14.64
N HIS A 335 23.13 3.28 -14.54
CA HIS A 335 24.02 3.68 -15.66
C HIS A 335 23.28 4.23 -16.89
N GLY A 336 22.17 4.94 -16.68
CA GLY A 336 21.39 5.55 -17.74
C GLY A 336 20.52 4.59 -18.55
N LEU A 337 20.44 3.30 -18.18
CA LEU A 337 19.58 2.32 -18.86
C LEU A 337 18.10 2.62 -18.66
N GLU A 338 17.70 3.20 -17.52
CA GLU A 338 16.33 3.68 -17.29
C GLU A 338 15.97 4.79 -18.26
N GLN A 339 16.87 5.75 -18.43
CA GLN A 339 16.65 6.89 -19.32
C GLN A 339 16.49 6.41 -20.77
N LYS A 340 17.31 5.44 -21.19
CA LYS A 340 17.17 4.81 -22.50
C LYS A 340 15.89 4.01 -22.65
N PHE A 341 15.44 3.33 -21.59
CA PHE A 341 14.16 2.64 -21.64
C PHE A 341 12.97 3.62 -21.69
N ILE A 342 13.02 4.72 -20.92
CA ILE A 342 12.01 5.78 -20.96
C ILE A 342 11.95 6.44 -22.35
N GLU A 343 13.10 6.75 -22.95
CA GLU A 343 13.20 7.31 -24.32
C GLU A 343 12.58 6.38 -25.36
N ALA A 344 12.83 5.08 -25.25
CA ALA A 344 12.23 4.09 -26.16
C ALA A 344 10.72 3.98 -25.96
N VAL A 345 10.27 3.86 -24.72
CA VAL A 345 8.84 3.66 -24.39
C VAL A 345 7.98 4.84 -24.83
N LYS A 346 8.49 6.09 -24.78
CA LYS A 346 7.80 7.27 -25.34
C LYS A 346 7.44 7.14 -26.83
N ASN A 347 8.23 6.36 -27.57
CA ASN A 347 8.05 6.14 -29.00
C ASN A 347 7.29 4.84 -29.32
N TRP A 348 6.94 4.05 -28.30
CA TRP A 348 6.19 2.82 -28.50
C TRP A 348 4.76 3.10 -28.97
N ARG A 349 4.19 2.13 -29.68
CA ARG A 349 2.78 2.10 -30.06
C ARG A 349 2.15 0.80 -29.61
N PHE A 350 0.97 0.92 -29.05
CA PHE A 350 0.18 -0.18 -28.55
C PHE A 350 -1.17 -0.21 -29.27
N LYS A 351 -1.72 -1.41 -29.43
CA LYS A 351 -3.16 -1.57 -29.47
C LYS A 351 -3.63 -1.32 -28.02
N PRO A 352 -4.53 -0.34 -27.79
CA PRO A 352 -5.01 -0.01 -26.45
C PRO A 352 -5.72 -1.22 -25.80
N ALA A 353 -5.95 -1.11 -24.50
CA ALA A 353 -6.82 -2.06 -23.81
C ALA A 353 -8.26 -1.86 -24.29
N ASP A 354 -8.98 -2.97 -24.46
CA ASP A 354 -10.42 -2.96 -24.71
C ASP A 354 -11.12 -3.00 -23.34
N GLY A 355 -12.08 -2.10 -23.11
CA GLY A 355 -12.94 -2.09 -21.93
C GLY A 355 -14.01 -3.19 -21.99
N PRO A 356 -14.80 -3.36 -20.91
CA PRO A 356 -15.85 -4.39 -20.84
C PRO A 356 -16.94 -4.28 -21.92
N ASP A 357 -17.10 -3.10 -22.53
CA ASP A 357 -18.01 -2.81 -23.65
C ASP A 357 -17.33 -2.87 -25.03
N GLY A 358 -16.05 -3.25 -25.09
CA GLY A 358 -15.23 -3.31 -26.30
C GLY A 358 -14.64 -1.97 -26.74
N THR A 359 -14.79 -0.90 -25.94
CA THR A 359 -14.23 0.43 -26.27
C THR A 359 -12.77 0.56 -25.83
N PRO A 360 -11.90 1.27 -26.59
CA PRO A 360 -10.53 1.53 -26.15
C PRO A 360 -10.46 2.35 -24.86
N VAL A 361 -9.72 1.86 -23.86
CA VAL A 361 -9.54 2.55 -22.57
C VAL A 361 -8.07 2.74 -22.23
N ALA A 362 -7.77 3.84 -21.54
CA ALA A 362 -6.45 4.08 -20.99
C ALA A 362 -6.16 3.07 -19.86
N CYS A 363 -5.02 2.42 -19.90
CA CYS A 363 -4.68 1.27 -19.08
C CYS A 363 -3.26 1.36 -18.53
N GLN A 364 -3.10 1.25 -17.22
CA GLN A 364 -1.78 1.21 -16.58
C GLN A 364 -1.20 -0.21 -16.60
N VAL A 365 0.04 -0.34 -17.10
CA VAL A 365 0.77 -1.62 -17.19
C VAL A 365 2.24 -1.45 -16.81
N ASP A 366 2.85 -2.56 -16.36
CA ASP A 366 4.28 -2.63 -16.12
C ASP A 366 4.95 -3.27 -17.34
N VAL A 367 5.98 -2.61 -17.87
CA VAL A 367 6.76 -3.07 -19.02
C VAL A 367 8.20 -3.30 -18.59
N GLU A 368 8.78 -4.40 -19.05
CA GLU A 368 10.12 -4.83 -18.68
C GLU A 368 11.01 -4.94 -19.91
N THR A 369 12.29 -4.60 -19.75
CA THR A 369 13.32 -4.94 -20.72
C THR A 369 14.57 -5.44 -20.00
N THR A 370 15.28 -6.38 -20.61
CA THR A 370 16.58 -6.84 -20.13
C THR A 370 17.65 -6.42 -21.13
N PHE A 371 18.56 -5.56 -20.67
CA PHE A 371 19.75 -5.14 -21.39
C PHE A 371 20.82 -6.22 -21.25
N LYS A 372 21.26 -6.77 -22.39
CA LYS A 372 22.36 -7.73 -22.47
C LYS A 372 23.36 -7.28 -23.53
N ILE A 373 24.63 -7.13 -23.15
CA ILE A 373 25.72 -6.97 -24.09
C ILE A 373 26.15 -8.37 -24.57
N ARG A 374 26.28 -8.54 -25.89
CA ARG A 374 26.76 -9.79 -26.50
C ARG A 374 28.27 -9.78 -26.66
#